data_AF-A0A958M5G8-F1
#
_entry.id   AF-A0A958M5G8-F1
#
_cell.length_a   1.000
_cell.length_b   1.000
_cell.length_c   1.000
_cell.angle_alpha   90.00
_cell.angle_beta   90.00
_cell.angle_gamma   90.00
#
_symmetry.space_group_name_H-M   'P 1'
#
loop_
_entity.id
_entity.type
_entity.pdbx_description
1 polymer ?
#
loop_
_entity_poly.entity_id
_entity_poly.type
_entity_poly.pdbx_seq_one_letter_code
_entity_poly.pdbx_strand_id
1 'polypeptide(L)'
;PFAHTLVGFQSTLKGLNKLVLNAAKFEKDLEDNWAVVAEAIQTILRREGYPNPYEALKGLTRTNEKITQKSIADFIDTLEVSDSIKTELKQITPANYTGV
;
A
#
# COMPACT_ATOMS: atom_id res chain seq x y z
N PRO A 1 17.87 27.16 -29.17
CA PRO A 1 17.58 25.99 -28.31
C PRO A 1 17.89 26.26 -26.82
N PHE A 2 19.12 26.66 -26.48
CA PHE A 2 19.54 26.90 -25.08
C PHE A 2 18.72 27.98 -24.35
N ALA A 3 18.33 29.06 -25.04
CA ALA A 3 17.48 30.09 -24.45
C ALA A 3 16.11 29.54 -24.02
N HIS A 4 15.49 28.67 -24.83
CA HIS A 4 14.23 28.02 -24.46
C HIS A 4 14.40 27.05 -23.28
N THR A 5 15.53 26.33 -23.22
CA THR A 5 15.86 25.48 -22.07
C THR A 5 15.99 26.30 -20.78
N LEU A 6 16.66 27.45 -20.83
CA LEU A 6 16.82 28.34 -19.67
C LEU A 6 15.47 28.88 -19.18
N VAL A 7 14.62 29.33 -20.10
CA VAL A 7 13.25 29.77 -19.78
C VAL A 7 12.42 28.62 -19.21
N GLY A 8 12.57 27.41 -19.74
CA GLY A 8 11.94 26.20 -19.22
C GLY A 8 12.33 25.93 -17.76
N PHE A 9 13.63 25.94 -17.46
CA PHE A 9 14.12 25.75 -16.09
C PHE A 9 13.63 26.82 -15.11
N GLN A 10 13.67 28.10 -15.51
CA GLN A 10 13.15 29.19 -14.67
C GLN A 10 11.65 29.02 -14.39
N SER A 11 10.88 28.60 -15.39
CA SER A 11 9.44 28.37 -15.25
C SER A 11 9.15 27.19 -14.32
N THR A 12 9.88 26.08 -14.47
CA THR A 12 9.78 24.90 -13.58
C THR A 12 10.12 25.26 -12.14
N LEU A 13 11.25 25.95 -11.90
CA LEU A 13 11.64 26.39 -10.55
C LEU A 13 10.58 27.31 -9.93
N LYS A 14 10.06 28.28 -10.69
CA LYS A 14 8.97 29.15 -10.25
C LYS A 14 7.70 28.37 -9.92
N GLY A 15 7.41 27.29 -10.65
CA GLY A 15 6.29 26.40 -10.38
C GLY A 15 6.48 25.57 -9.10
N LEU A 16 7.64 24.92 -8.96
CA LEU A 16 7.98 24.10 -7.79
C LEU A 16 7.92 24.91 -6.48
N ASN A 17 8.37 26.17 -6.49
CA ASN A 17 8.31 27.06 -5.33
C ASN A 17 6.89 27.45 -4.89
N LYS A 18 5.87 27.14 -5.69
CA LYS A 18 4.46 27.39 -5.36
C LYS A 18 3.74 26.15 -4.84
N LEU A 19 4.36 24.97 -4.91
CA LEU A 19 3.72 23.75 -4.48
C LEU A 19 3.62 23.72 -2.95
N VAL A 20 2.42 23.42 -2.47
CA VAL A 20 2.14 23.17 -1.06
C VAL A 20 1.61 21.74 -0.95
N LEU A 21 2.21 20.96 -0.06
CA LEU A 21 1.84 19.56 0.14
C LEU A 21 0.42 19.47 0.73
N ASN A 22 -0.43 18.67 0.10
CA ASN A 22 -1.73 18.30 0.64
C ASN A 22 -1.65 16.91 1.29
N ALA A 23 -1.07 16.84 2.49
CA ALA A 23 -0.86 15.58 3.21
C ALA A 23 -2.16 14.80 3.43
N ALA A 24 -3.23 15.49 3.85
CA ALA A 24 -4.53 14.87 4.10
C ALA A 24 -5.13 14.18 2.86
N LYS A 25 -4.87 14.71 1.65
CA LYS A 25 -5.31 14.07 0.41
C LYS A 25 -4.55 12.78 0.14
N PHE A 26 -3.24 12.75 0.38
CA PHE A 26 -2.45 11.52 0.25
C PHE A 26 -2.85 10.47 1.28
N GLU A 27 -3.02 10.85 2.54
CA GLU A 27 -3.47 9.93 3.60
C GLU A 27 -4.82 9.32 3.28
N LYS A 28 -5.78 10.13 2.81
CA LYS A 28 -7.08 9.64 2.36
C LYS A 28 -6.97 8.68 1.19
N ASP A 29 -6.15 9.01 0.18
CA ASP A 29 -5.97 8.14 -0.97
C ASP A 29 -5.29 6.82 -0.57
N LEU A 30 -4.38 6.82 0.40
CA LEU A 30 -3.80 5.60 0.97
C LEU A 30 -4.84 4.77 1.74
N GLU A 31 -5.64 5.41 2.60
CA GLU A 31 -6.71 4.76 3.37
C GLU A 31 -7.82 4.19 2.47
N ASP A 32 -8.06 4.80 1.31
CA ASP A 32 -9.04 4.31 0.35
C ASP A 32 -8.55 3.08 -0.45
N ASN A 33 -7.26 2.71 -0.36
CA ASN A 33 -6.61 1.72 -1.21
C ASN A 33 -5.89 0.60 -0.43
N TRP A 34 -6.55 -0.01 0.56
CA TRP A 34 -6.01 -1.15 1.33
C TRP A 34 -5.65 -2.40 0.50
N ALA A 35 -6.16 -2.51 -0.72
CA ALA A 35 -5.81 -3.60 -1.64
C ALA A 35 -4.30 -3.74 -1.90
N VAL A 36 -3.53 -2.64 -1.78
CA VAL A 36 -2.07 -2.67 -2.00
C VAL A 36 -1.32 -3.50 -0.95
N VAL A 37 -1.88 -3.66 0.25
CA VAL A 37 -1.27 -4.46 1.35
C VAL A 37 -1.33 -5.96 1.06
N ALA A 38 -2.17 -6.40 0.12
CA ALA A 38 -2.33 -7.81 -0.25
C ALA A 38 -1.00 -8.46 -0.66
N GLU A 39 -0.15 -7.75 -1.40
CA GLU A 39 1.14 -8.28 -1.84
C GLU A 39 2.12 -8.45 -0.66
N ALA A 40 2.15 -7.50 0.28
CA ALA A 40 2.93 -7.61 1.51
C ALA A 40 2.57 -8.87 2.32
N ILE A 41 1.26 -9.10 2.49
CA ILE A 41 0.73 -10.29 3.18
C ILE A 41 1.16 -11.56 2.43
N GLN A 42 1.04 -11.55 1.11
CA GLN A 42 1.42 -12.68 0.28
C GLN A 42 2.90 -13.04 0.42
N THR A 43 3.77 -12.02 0.45
CA THR A 43 5.21 -12.20 0.57
C THR A 43 5.61 -12.76 1.93
N ILE A 44 4.99 -12.29 3.02
CA ILE A 44 5.19 -12.88 4.36
C ILE A 44 4.68 -14.32 4.41
N LEU A 45 3.50 -14.60 3.86
CA LEU A 45 2.98 -15.97 3.81
C LEU A 45 3.90 -16.93 3.04
N ARG A 46 4.54 -16.48 1.95
CA ARG A 46 5.56 -17.27 1.24
C ARG A 46 6.79 -17.51 2.11
N ARG A 47 7.26 -16.48 2.85
CA ARG A 47 8.39 -16.58 3.78
C ARG A 47 8.15 -17.64 4.86
N GLU A 48 6.92 -17.69 5.37
CA GLU A 48 6.51 -18.67 6.39
C GLU A 48 6.14 -20.06 5.81
N GLY A 49 6.28 -20.26 4.49
CA GLY A 49 5.97 -21.54 3.85
C GLY A 49 4.48 -21.90 3.83
N TYR A 50 3.59 -20.92 3.95
CA TYR A 50 2.14 -21.13 3.93
C TYR A 50 1.70 -21.71 2.56
N PRO A 51 0.79 -22.70 2.53
CA PRO A 51 0.37 -23.34 1.29
C PRO A 51 -0.44 -22.38 0.40
N ASN A 52 -0.11 -22.35 -0.90
CA ASN A 52 -0.82 -21.57 -1.92
C ASN A 52 -1.19 -20.12 -1.51
N PRO A 53 -0.24 -19.24 -1.11
CA PRO A 53 -0.55 -17.90 -0.57
C PRO A 53 -1.40 -17.04 -1.51
N TYR A 54 -1.16 -17.14 -2.81
CA TYR A 54 -1.93 -16.42 -3.82
C TYR A 54 -3.43 -16.78 -3.79
N GLU A 55 -3.78 -18.05 -3.66
CA GLU A 55 -5.17 -18.49 -3.65
C GLU A 55 -5.86 -18.13 -2.34
N ALA A 56 -5.13 -18.10 -1.21
CA ALA A 56 -5.67 -17.60 0.06
C ALA A 56 -6.12 -16.13 -0.05
N LEU A 57 -5.29 -15.28 -0.67
CA LEU A 57 -5.59 -13.86 -0.90
C LEU A 57 -6.68 -13.62 -1.95
N LYS A 58 -6.91 -14.56 -2.86
CA LYS A 58 -8.00 -14.48 -3.84
C LYS A 58 -9.38 -14.48 -3.18
N GLY A 59 -9.51 -15.06 -1.99
CA GLY A 59 -10.72 -14.97 -1.17
C GLY A 59 -11.01 -13.54 -0.71
N LEU A 60 -9.96 -12.75 -0.46
CA LEU A 60 -10.03 -11.36 0.00
C LEU A 60 -10.38 -10.37 -1.12
N THR A 61 -9.97 -10.67 -2.35
CA THR A 61 -10.15 -9.78 -3.52
C THR A 61 -11.37 -10.14 -4.38
N ARG A 62 -12.03 -11.28 -4.12
CA ARG A 62 -13.21 -11.75 -4.88
C ARG A 62 -14.55 -11.32 -4.32
N THR A 63 -14.61 -10.90 -3.06
CA THR A 63 -15.81 -10.24 -2.54
C THR A 63 -15.98 -8.94 -3.32
N ASN A 64 -17.17 -8.68 -3.86
CA ASN A 64 -17.48 -7.45 -4.62
C ASN A 64 -17.56 -6.21 -3.69
N GLU A 65 -16.83 -6.27 -2.57
CA GLU A 65 -16.79 -5.34 -1.47
C GLU A 65 -15.44 -4.64 -1.44
N LYS A 66 -15.43 -3.39 -0.96
CA LYS A 66 -14.20 -2.62 -0.84
C LYS A 66 -13.32 -3.24 0.24
N ILE A 67 -12.06 -3.50 -0.10
CA ILE A 67 -11.06 -3.94 0.87
C ILE A 67 -10.77 -2.76 1.82
N THR A 68 -10.90 -3.01 3.11
CA THR A 68 -10.68 -2.04 4.20
C THR A 68 -9.68 -2.61 5.20
N GLN A 69 -9.17 -1.77 6.11
CA GLN A 69 -8.38 -2.22 7.25
C GLN A 69 -9.05 -3.39 7.99
N LYS A 70 -10.36 -3.27 8.22
CA LYS A 70 -11.15 -4.28 8.92
C LYS A 70 -11.18 -5.59 8.16
N SER A 71 -11.46 -5.58 6.85
CA SER A 71 -11.50 -6.82 6.06
C SER A 71 -10.12 -7.49 5.99
N ILE A 72 -9.03 -6.70 5.95
CA ILE A 72 -7.67 -7.24 6.03
C ILE A 72 -7.43 -7.90 7.39
N ALA A 73 -7.77 -7.23 8.50
CA ALA A 73 -7.59 -7.76 9.84
C ALA A 73 -8.41 -9.04 10.07
N ASP A 74 -9.69 -9.02 9.68
CA ASP A 74 -10.59 -10.17 9.77
C ASP A 74 -10.05 -11.35 8.92
N PHE A 75 -9.47 -11.09 7.74
CA PHE A 75 -8.79 -12.11 6.94
C PHE A 75 -7.54 -12.69 7.62
N ILE A 76 -6.67 -11.84 8.17
CA ILE A 76 -5.45 -12.30 8.86
C ILE A 76 -5.80 -13.24 10.02
N ASP A 77 -6.93 -13.01 10.70
CA ASP A 77 -7.38 -13.87 11.79
C ASP A 77 -7.77 -15.28 11.33
N THR A 78 -8.20 -15.45 10.08
CA THR A 78 -8.51 -16.76 9.48
C THR A 78 -7.28 -17.60 9.12
N LEU A 79 -6.09 -17.00 9.08
CA LEU A 79 -4.87 -17.68 8.66
C LEU A 79 -4.39 -18.66 9.74
N GLU A 80 -3.99 -19.86 9.32
CA GLU A 80 -3.36 -20.86 10.19
C GLU A 80 -1.84 -20.60 10.29
N VAL A 81 -1.47 -19.46 10.88
CA VAL A 81 -0.09 -19.05 11.16
C VAL A 81 0.07 -18.68 12.64
N SER A 82 1.31 -18.58 13.12
CA SER A 82 1.56 -18.23 14.52
C SER A 82 1.06 -16.82 14.86
N ASP A 83 0.73 -16.59 16.14
CA ASP A 83 0.25 -15.30 16.62
C ASP A 83 1.27 -14.16 16.41
N SER A 84 2.57 -14.49 16.43
CA SER A 84 3.62 -13.53 16.12
C SER A 84 3.52 -13.03 14.68
N ILE A 85 3.23 -13.93 13.73
CA ILE A 85 3.06 -13.59 12.32
C ILE A 85 1.75 -12.84 12.11
N LYS A 86 0.65 -13.23 12.77
CA LYS A 86 -0.61 -12.44 12.71
C LYS A 86 -0.41 -11.02 13.22
N THR A 87 0.36 -10.87 14.30
CA THR A 87 0.71 -9.55 14.85
C THR A 87 1.54 -8.74 13.86
N GLU A 88 2.56 -9.34 13.25
CA GLU A 88 3.39 -8.71 12.20
C GLU A 88 2.52 -8.24 11.02
N LEU A 89 1.69 -9.12 10.47
CA LEU A 89 0.80 -8.83 9.35
C LEU A 89 -0.17 -7.68 9.65
N LYS A 90 -0.71 -7.62 10.88
CA LYS A 90 -1.64 -6.56 11.31
C LYS A 90 -1.00 -5.18 11.48
N GLN A 91 0.33 -5.09 11.53
CA GLN A 91 1.02 -3.80 11.55
C GLN A 91 1.18 -3.19 10.15
N ILE A 92 0.93 -3.95 9.08
CA ILE A 92 1.14 -3.47 7.71
C ILE A 92 -0.04 -2.58 7.30
N THR A 93 0.28 -1.40 6.78
CA THR A 93 -0.66 -0.39 6.31
C THR A 93 -0.23 0.13 4.95
N PRO A 94 -1.15 0.71 4.15
CA PRO A 94 -0.76 1.35 2.88
C PRO A 94 0.30 2.45 3.07
N ALA A 95 0.31 3.12 4.23
CA ALA A 95 1.24 4.20 4.53
C ALA A 95 2.66 3.74 4.91
N ASN A 96 2.80 2.54 5.52
CA ASN A 96 4.11 2.01 5.88
C ASN A 96 4.66 1.00 4.86
N TYR A 97 3.82 0.51 3.94
CA TYR A 97 4.24 -0.38 2.86
C TYR A 97 4.85 0.38 1.68
N THR A 98 6.01 1.00 1.90
CA THR A 98 6.68 1.87 0.92
C THR A 98 7.93 1.25 0.28
N GLY A 99 8.39 0.09 0.76
CA GLY A 99 9.65 -0.55 0.32
C GLY A 99 10.90 0.26 0.70
N VAL A 100 12.08 -0.19 0.25
CA VAL A 100 13.38 0.53 0.14
C VAL A 100 14.21 -0.14 -0.93
#